data_AF-A0A5R9EGZ7-F1
#
_entry.id   AF-A0A5R9EGZ7-F1
#
_cell.length_a   1.000
_cell.length_b   1.000
_cell.length_c   1.000
_cell.angle_alpha   90.00
_cell.angle_beta   90.00
_cell.angle_gamma   90.00
#
_symmetry.space_group_name_H-M   'P 1'
#
loop_
_entity.id
_entity.type
_entity.pdbx_description
1 polymer ?
#
loop_
_entity_poly.entity_id
_entity_poly.type
_entity_poly.pdbx_seq_one_letter_code
_entity_poly.pdbx_strand_id
1 'polypeptide(L)'
;MGVTIIPIHLPSHTSGIMGFLMPELKTAILGDACANPTIMNQDSSGTVESFREGLINLNQHRSEFNSVLTQHSNFGVPSFVVDHNLYWAEQILLNKDDRFRIRLGGIESFVSRNKRFFHQ
;
A
#
# COMPACT_ATOMS: atom_id res chain seq x y z
N MET A 1 11.84 -16.43 -24.15
CA MET A 1 11.00 -15.21 -24.08
C MET A 1 11.38 -14.47 -22.82
N GLY A 2 11.48 -13.14 -22.89
CA GLY A 2 11.78 -12.29 -21.72
C GLY A 2 10.51 -11.74 -21.06
N VAL A 3 10.66 -11.15 -19.89
CA VAL A 3 9.61 -10.40 -19.18
C VAL A 3 10.11 -8.96 -19.02
N THR A 4 9.26 -7.97 -19.32
CA THR A 4 9.57 -6.56 -19.08
C THR A 4 9.38 -6.24 -17.61
N ILE A 5 10.34 -5.54 -17.02
CA ILE A 5 10.26 -5.04 -15.65
C ILE A 5 10.20 -3.52 -15.70
N ILE A 6 9.08 -2.95 -15.24
CA ILE A 6 8.91 -1.51 -15.12
C ILE A 6 9.01 -1.15 -13.64
N PRO A 7 10.12 -0.54 -13.19
CA PRO A 7 10.27 -0.11 -11.80
C PRO A 7 9.44 1.14 -11.53
N ILE A 8 8.73 1.17 -10.40
CA ILE A 8 7.90 2.28 -9.93
C ILE A 8 8.35 2.65 -8.52
N HIS A 9 8.70 3.91 -8.29
CA HIS A 9 8.96 4.40 -6.93
C HIS A 9 7.63 4.54 -6.17
N LEU A 10 7.53 3.93 -5.00
CA LEU A 10 6.29 3.87 -4.21
C LEU A 10 6.60 4.14 -2.73
N PRO A 11 6.96 5.39 -2.35
CA PRO A 11 7.44 5.72 -1.02
C PRO A 11 6.36 5.49 0.06
N SER A 12 6.54 4.44 0.85
CA SER A 12 5.59 4.01 1.90
C SER A 12 6.29 3.30 3.06
N HIS A 13 6.41 1.96 3.04
CA HIS A 13 7.04 1.16 4.11
C HIS A 13 8.45 1.66 4.42
N THR A 14 9.20 2.00 3.36
CA THR A 14 10.37 2.86 3.44
C THR A 14 10.25 3.97 2.38
N SER A 15 10.92 5.10 2.58
CA SER A 15 10.95 6.20 1.61
C SER A 15 11.59 5.82 0.28
N GLY A 16 12.47 4.83 0.26
CA GLY A 16 13.16 4.34 -0.93
C GLY A 16 12.56 3.11 -1.60
N ILE A 17 11.47 2.53 -1.06
CA ILE A 17 10.91 1.28 -1.59
C ILE A 17 10.35 1.47 -3.01
N MET A 18 10.50 0.42 -3.83
CA MET A 18 10.00 0.38 -5.20
C MET A 18 9.07 -0.81 -5.39
N GLY A 19 8.13 -0.67 -6.32
CA GLY A 19 7.38 -1.78 -6.91
C GLY A 19 7.86 -2.07 -8.33
N PHE A 20 7.50 -3.24 -8.85
CA PHE A 20 7.86 -3.69 -10.20
C PHE A 20 6.64 -4.21 -10.94
N LEU A 21 6.34 -3.65 -12.12
CA LEU A 21 5.27 -4.13 -12.98
C LEU A 21 5.82 -5.15 -13.98
N MET A 22 5.06 -6.21 -14.22
CA MET A 22 5.31 -7.25 -15.22
C MET A 22 4.08 -7.39 -16.12
N PRO A 23 3.92 -6.52 -17.14
CA PRO A 23 2.70 -6.46 -17.95
C PRO A 23 2.38 -7.74 -18.70
N GLU A 24 3.38 -8.49 -19.16
CA GLU A 24 3.22 -9.77 -19.84
C GLU A 24 2.63 -10.84 -18.91
N LEU A 25 2.83 -10.70 -17.59
CA LEU A 25 2.31 -11.59 -16.56
C LEU A 25 1.07 -11.03 -15.86
N LYS A 26 0.62 -9.82 -16.21
CA LYS A 26 -0.47 -9.10 -15.52
C LYS A 26 -0.28 -9.03 -14.01
N THR A 27 0.97 -8.91 -13.57
CA THR A 27 1.39 -8.97 -12.17
C THR A 27 2.20 -7.75 -11.79
N ALA A 28 1.99 -7.22 -10.58
CA ALA A 28 2.89 -6.26 -9.94
C ALA A 28 3.54 -6.88 -8.70
N ILE A 29 4.84 -6.72 -8.52
CA ILE A 29 5.54 -7.04 -7.26
C ILE A 29 5.59 -5.75 -6.45
N LEU A 30 4.75 -5.63 -5.43
CA LEU A 30 4.72 -4.44 -4.58
C LEU A 30 5.38 -4.68 -3.21
N GLY A 31 5.63 -5.94 -2.83
CA GLY A 31 6.31 -6.25 -1.57
C GLY A 31 5.57 -5.62 -0.38
N ASP A 32 6.31 -4.90 0.47
CA ASP A 32 5.73 -4.11 1.58
C ASP A 32 5.29 -2.71 1.16
N ALA A 33 5.55 -2.29 -0.08
CA ALA A 33 5.24 -0.94 -0.54
C ALA A 33 3.72 -0.69 -0.64
N CYS A 34 2.94 -1.74 -0.88
CA CYS A 34 1.48 -1.70 -0.84
C CYS A 34 0.93 -3.09 -0.54
N ALA A 35 0.58 -3.32 0.71
CA ALA A 35 0.03 -4.57 1.23
C ALA A 35 -1.24 -4.30 2.04
N ASN A 36 -1.81 -5.34 2.66
CA ASN A 36 -2.92 -5.16 3.60
C ASN A 36 -2.63 -5.91 4.91
N PRO A 37 -2.26 -5.20 5.99
CA PRO A 37 -2.01 -3.76 6.06
C PRO A 37 -0.67 -3.33 5.41
N THR A 38 -0.58 -2.10 4.91
CA THR A 38 0.72 -1.44 4.62
C THR A 38 1.24 -0.79 5.91
N ILE A 39 2.43 -1.18 6.35
CA ILE A 39 2.99 -0.73 7.63
C ILE A 39 3.96 0.43 7.39
N MET A 40 3.68 1.60 7.97
CA MET A 40 4.46 2.84 7.80
C MET A 40 4.71 3.53 9.15
N ASN A 41 5.32 2.81 10.09
CA ASN A 41 5.48 3.25 11.48
C ASN A 41 6.93 3.40 11.95
N GLN A 42 7.88 3.47 11.02
CA GLN A 42 9.30 3.68 11.33
C GLN A 42 9.79 5.03 10.79
N ASP A 43 10.88 5.55 11.33
CA ASP A 43 11.49 6.82 10.89
C ASP A 43 11.95 6.79 9.43
N SER A 44 12.24 5.60 8.90
CA SER A 44 12.61 5.38 7.50
C SER A 44 11.41 5.27 6.56
N SER A 45 10.18 5.21 7.07
CA SER A 45 8.96 5.17 6.29
C SER A 45 8.71 6.49 5.55
N GLY A 46 7.98 6.41 4.44
CA GLY A 46 7.39 7.57 3.78
C GLY A 46 6.23 8.15 4.61
N THR A 47 5.64 9.22 4.10
CA THR A 47 4.44 9.82 4.71
C THR A 47 3.17 9.32 4.01
N VAL A 48 2.01 9.55 4.62
CA VAL A 48 0.73 9.17 4.00
C VAL A 48 0.51 9.96 2.70
N GLU A 49 1.00 11.20 2.63
CA GLU A 49 1.00 12.03 1.42
C GLU A 49 1.84 11.40 0.31
N SER A 50 3.11 11.03 0.60
CA SER A 50 3.98 10.42 -0.41
C SER A 50 3.44 9.06 -0.87
N PHE A 51 2.84 8.29 0.04
CA PHE A 51 2.22 7.02 -0.30
C PHE A 51 1.01 7.23 -1.21
N ARG A 52 0.12 8.18 -0.89
CA ARG A 52 -1.02 8.54 -1.74
C ARG A 52 -0.57 8.95 -3.14
N GLU A 53 0.43 9.81 -3.26
CA GLU A 53 0.97 10.26 -4.55
C GLU A 53 1.56 9.10 -5.35
N GLY A 54 2.31 8.21 -4.68
CA GLY A 54 2.83 6.99 -5.30
C GLY A 54 1.72 6.05 -5.79
N LEU A 55 0.63 5.89 -5.03
CA LEU A 55 -0.53 5.09 -5.44
C LEU A 55 -1.27 5.71 -6.63
N ILE A 56 -1.41 7.04 -6.67
CA ILE A 56 -1.98 7.76 -7.83
C ILE A 56 -1.13 7.52 -9.08
N ASN A 57 0.19 7.59 -8.95
CA ASN A 57 1.11 7.28 -10.05
C ASN A 57 0.99 5.82 -10.50
N LEU A 58 1.00 4.87 -9.56
CA LEU A 58 0.80 3.44 -9.86
C LEU A 58 -0.54 3.17 -10.58
N ASN A 59 -1.60 3.89 -10.23
CA ASN A 59 -2.91 3.75 -10.87
C ASN A 59 -2.94 4.18 -12.34
N GLN A 60 -1.96 4.95 -12.82
CA GLN A 60 -1.80 5.24 -14.25
C GLN A 60 -1.52 3.94 -15.06
N HIS A 61 -0.99 2.91 -14.40
CA HIS A 61 -0.68 1.60 -14.97
C HIS A 61 -1.72 0.53 -14.65
N ARG A 62 -2.91 0.90 -14.17
CA ARG A 62 -3.90 -0.06 -13.65
C ARG A 62 -4.33 -1.15 -14.65
N SER A 63 -4.33 -0.85 -15.95
CA SER A 63 -4.65 -1.83 -17.01
C SER A 63 -3.56 -2.87 -17.26
N GLU A 64 -2.36 -2.66 -16.70
CA GLU A 64 -1.20 -3.51 -16.94
C GLU A 64 -1.11 -4.70 -15.98
N PHE A 65 -1.80 -4.66 -14.84
CA PHE A 65 -1.79 -5.73 -13.85
C PHE A 65 -3.16 -5.94 -13.18
N ASN A 66 -3.49 -7.19 -12.85
CA ASN A 66 -4.68 -7.56 -12.09
C ASN A 66 -4.36 -8.35 -10.81
N SER A 67 -3.09 -8.74 -10.63
CA SER A 67 -2.56 -9.41 -9.46
C SER A 67 -1.38 -8.64 -8.87
N VAL A 68 -1.21 -8.74 -7.56
CA VAL A 68 -0.15 -8.09 -6.78
C VAL A 68 0.52 -9.13 -5.90
N LEU A 69 1.85 -9.22 -5.97
CA LEU A 69 2.66 -10.00 -5.03
C LEU A 69 3.12 -9.12 -3.88
N THR A 70 2.85 -9.57 -2.65
CA THR A 70 3.19 -8.89 -1.40
C THR A 70 4.22 -9.70 -0.62
N GLN A 71 4.98 -9.05 0.26
CA GLN A 71 6.02 -9.70 1.06
C GLN A 71 5.43 -10.54 2.20
N HIS A 72 4.27 -10.12 2.73
CA HIS A 72 3.62 -10.73 3.88
C HIS A 72 2.17 -11.07 3.58
N SER A 73 1.73 -12.22 4.12
CA SER A 73 0.38 -12.78 4.04
C SER A 73 -0.15 -13.02 2.62
N ASN A 74 -0.64 -14.23 2.35
CA ASN A 74 -1.21 -14.68 1.08
C ASN A 74 -0.28 -14.66 -0.15
N PHE A 75 0.86 -13.94 -0.12
CA PHE A 75 1.92 -13.81 -1.15
C PHE A 75 1.47 -13.36 -2.55
N GLY A 76 0.16 -13.35 -2.81
CA GLY A 76 -0.51 -12.88 -3.99
C GLY A 76 -1.94 -12.47 -3.64
N VAL A 77 -2.32 -11.26 -4.05
CA VAL A 77 -3.65 -10.69 -3.82
C VAL A 77 -4.15 -10.01 -5.09
N PRO A 78 -5.46 -9.80 -5.25
CA PRO A 78 -5.97 -9.04 -6.39
C PRO A 78 -5.54 -7.57 -6.33
N SER A 79 -5.47 -6.91 -7.49
CA SER A 79 -5.01 -5.52 -7.58
C SER A 79 -5.87 -4.50 -6.84
N PHE A 80 -7.08 -4.86 -6.39
CA PHE A 80 -7.90 -3.97 -5.54
C PHE A 80 -7.22 -3.57 -4.23
N VAL A 81 -6.16 -4.27 -3.81
CA VAL A 81 -5.32 -3.84 -2.67
C VAL A 81 -4.80 -2.41 -2.84
N VAL A 82 -4.50 -2.00 -4.08
CA VAL A 82 -4.07 -0.63 -4.41
C VAL A 82 -5.20 0.37 -4.14
N ASP A 83 -6.42 0.03 -4.54
CA ASP A 83 -7.61 0.88 -4.35
C ASP A 83 -7.95 1.04 -2.87
N HIS A 84 -7.84 -0.04 -2.09
CA HIS A 84 -8.04 0.00 -0.64
C HIS A 84 -7.00 0.87 0.06
N ASN A 85 -5.72 0.75 -0.30
CA ASN A 85 -4.68 1.59 0.28
C ASN A 85 -4.87 3.06 -0.09
N LEU A 86 -5.26 3.36 -1.34
CA LEU A 86 -5.54 4.72 -1.79
C LEU A 86 -6.71 5.31 -1.01
N TYR A 87 -7.80 4.56 -0.87
CA TYR A 87 -8.96 4.96 -0.08
C TYR A 87 -8.56 5.33 1.36
N TRP A 88 -7.78 4.47 2.03
CA TRP A 88 -7.38 4.72 3.41
C TRP A 88 -6.41 5.88 3.56
N ALA A 89 -5.46 6.03 2.64
CA ALA A 89 -4.58 7.20 2.61
C ALA A 89 -5.40 8.49 2.52
N GLU A 90 -6.43 8.52 1.65
CA GLU A 90 -7.34 9.67 1.56
C GLU A 90 -8.16 9.88 2.84
N GLN A 91 -8.68 8.82 3.47
CA GLN A 91 -9.42 8.97 4.73
C GLN A 91 -8.54 9.52 5.86
N ILE A 92 -7.29 9.08 5.97
CA ILE A 92 -6.33 9.57 6.97
C ILE A 92 -6.06 11.07 6.76
N LEU A 93 -5.75 11.47 5.52
CA LEU A 93 -5.47 12.87 5.17
C LEU A 93 -6.68 13.78 5.37
N LEU A 94 -7.90 13.26 5.20
CA LEU A 94 -9.14 13.97 5.48
C LEU A 94 -9.54 13.95 6.97
N ASN A 95 -8.75 13.35 7.86
CA ASN A 95 -9.08 13.14 9.28
C ASN A 95 -10.39 12.34 9.50
N LYS A 96 -10.75 11.48 8.55
CA LYS A 96 -11.99 10.69 8.54
C LYS A 96 -11.82 9.25 9.03
N ASP A 97 -10.59 8.81 9.28
CA ASP A 97 -10.28 7.49 9.82
C ASP A 97 -10.40 7.41 11.35
N ASP A 98 -10.44 6.19 11.88
CA ASP A 98 -10.67 5.91 13.32
C ASP A 98 -9.49 6.22 14.20
N ARG A 99 -8.28 6.24 13.62
CA ARG A 99 -7.02 6.38 14.36
C ARG A 99 -7.00 5.46 15.58
N PHE A 100 -7.30 4.19 15.38
CA PHE A 100 -7.26 3.23 16.48
C PHE A 100 -5.81 3.06 16.92
N ARG A 101 -5.52 3.48 18.16
CA ARG A 101 -4.18 3.37 18.75
C ARG A 101 -3.85 1.91 19.01
N ILE A 102 -2.69 1.50 18.55
CA ILE A 102 -2.13 0.16 18.77
C ILE A 102 -0.66 0.27 19.15
N ARG A 103 -0.09 -0.86 19.59
CA ARG A 103 1.35 -1.02 19.68
C ARG A 103 1.80 -2.08 18.68
N LEU A 104 2.63 -1.69 17.72
CA LEU A 104 3.15 -2.57 16.68
C LEU A 104 4.68 -2.48 16.64
N GLY A 105 5.37 -3.61 16.76
CA GLY A 105 6.84 -3.62 16.76
C GLY A 105 7.48 -2.79 17.89
N GLY A 106 6.77 -2.62 19.02
CA GLY A 106 7.23 -1.80 20.14
C GLY A 106 6.90 -0.32 20.03
N ILE A 107 6.44 0.16 18.86
CA ILE A 107 6.13 1.55 18.53
C ILE A 107 4.62 1.79 18.74
N GLU A 108 4.26 2.95 19.30
CA GLU A 108 2.87 3.41 19.32
C GLU A 108 2.46 3.83 17.91
N SER A 109 1.43 3.18 17.37
CA SER A 109 0.98 3.34 15.99
C SER A 109 -0.52 3.58 15.93
N PHE A 110 -1.00 3.96 14.74
CA PHE A 110 -2.43 4.10 14.44
C PHE A 110 -2.82 3.16 13.31
N VAL A 111 -4.06 2.65 13.36
CA VAL A 111 -4.65 1.85 12.27
C VAL A 111 -5.80 2.64 11.65
N SER A 112 -5.79 2.70 10.31
CA SER A 112 -6.91 3.22 9.53
C SER A 112 -8.10 2.25 9.58
N ARG A 113 -9.25 2.74 10.05
CA ARG A 113 -10.52 2.00 10.11
C ARG A 113 -11.70 2.98 10.02
N ASN A 114 -12.94 2.45 9.97
CA ASN A 114 -14.22 3.17 9.86
C ASN A 114 -14.90 3.46 11.22
N LYS A 115 -15.29 4.73 11.49
CA LYS A 115 -15.57 5.26 12.87
C LYS A 115 -16.76 4.63 13.56
N ARG A 116 -17.51 3.83 12.81
CA ARG A 116 -18.83 3.33 13.17
C ARG A 116 -18.86 1.86 13.60
N PHE A 117 -17.73 1.15 13.60
CA PHE A 117 -17.72 -0.27 13.98
C PHE A 117 -17.27 -0.51 15.44
N PHE A 118 -18.03 0.02 16.40
CA PHE A 118 -17.93 -0.33 17.82
C PHE A 118 -19.31 -0.42 18.51
N HIS A 119 -20.26 -1.12 17.87
CA HIS A 119 -21.45 -1.67 18.53
C HIS A 119 -21.68 -3.12 18.04
N GLN A 120 -20.72 -4.02 18.27
CA GLN A 120 -20.95 -5.47 18.42
C GLN A 120 -19.85 -6.05 19.30
#